data_AF-A0A917SDZ9-F1
#
_entry.id   AF-A0A917SDZ9-F1
#
_cell.length_a   1.000
_cell.length_b   1.000
_cell.length_c   1.000
_cell.angle_alpha   90.00
_cell.angle_beta   90.00
_cell.angle_gamma   90.00
#
_symmetry.space_group_name_H-M   'P 1'
#
loop_
_entity.id
_entity.type
_entity.pdbx_description
1 polymer ?
#
loop_
_entity_poly.entity_id
_entity_poly.type
_entity_poly.pdbx_seq_one_letter_code
_entity_poly.pdbx_strand_id
1 'polypeptide(L)' 'MTEQCILYSALDAYVRHFDVAVPRDAVAHIHEDLSEAALTMMQRNMRAHIGTTAELITTLR' A
#
# COMPACT_ATOMS: atom_id res chain seq x y z
N MET A 1 5.61 6.54 -7.67
CA MET A 1 5.25 7.28 -6.44
C MET A 1 4.03 6.63 -5.81
N THR A 2 3.91 6.72 -4.48
CA THR A 2 2.87 6.05 -3.68
C THR A 2 1.45 6.31 -4.18
N GLU A 3 1.15 7.58 -4.41
CA GLU A 3 -0.12 8.14 -4.86
C GLU A 3 -0.45 7.89 -6.33
N GLN A 4 0.47 7.27 -7.08
CA GLN A 4 0.31 6.93 -8.49
C GLN A 4 0.48 5.44 -8.72
N CYS A 5 1.64 5.01 -9.23
CA CYS A 5 1.83 3.64 -9.69
C CYS A 5 1.57 2.60 -8.58
N ILE A 6 1.97 2.86 -7.33
CA ILE A 6 1.74 1.92 -6.23
C ILE A 6 0.24 1.79 -5.95
N LEU A 7 -0.48 2.91 -5.83
CA LEU A 7 -1.92 2.93 -5.62
C LEU A 7 -2.69 2.20 -6.73
N TYR A 8 -2.36 2.47 -8.01
CA TYR A 8 -3.03 1.83 -9.14
C TYR A 8 -2.67 0.34 -9.28
N SER A 9 -1.43 -0.05 -8.97
CA SER A 9 -1.05 -1.47 -8.91
C SER A 9 -1.77 -2.20 -7.78
N ALA A 10 -1.92 -1.57 -6.60
CA ALA A 10 -2.71 -2.14 -5.50
C ALA A 10 -4.19 -2.27 -5.88
N LEU A 11 -4.76 -1.30 -6.61
CA LEU A 11 -6.12 -1.38 -7.13
C LEU A 11 -6.29 -2.52 -8.14
N ASP A 12 -5.39 -2.66 -9.11
CA ASP A 12 -5.43 -3.75 -10.08
C ASP A 12 -5.34 -5.12 -9.38
N ALA A 13 -4.45 -5.24 -8.40
CA ALA A 13 -4.32 -6.45 -7.60
C ALA A 13 -5.58 -6.76 -6.77
N TYR A 14 -6.21 -5.75 -6.16
CA TYR A 14 -7.47 -5.90 -5.44
C TYR A 14 -8.61 -6.38 -6.34
N VAL A 15 -8.74 -5.80 -7.55
CA VAL A 15 -9.75 -6.21 -8.55
C VAL A 15 -9.55 -7.66 -8.97
N ARG A 16 -8.29 -8.14 -8.99
CA ARG A 16 -7.94 -9.53 -9.31
C ARG A 16 -7.96 -10.48 -8.11
N HIS A 17 -8.38 -10.00 -6.94
CA HIS A 17 -8.43 -10.77 -5.70
C HIS A 17 -7.07 -11.28 -5.20
N PHE A 18 -6.00 -10.53 -5.47
CA PHE A 18 -4.71 -10.79 -4.82
C PHE A 18 -4.65 -10.15 -3.43
N ASP A 19 -4.01 -10.85 -2.49
CA ASP A 19 -3.61 -10.26 -1.21
C ASP A 19 -2.40 -9.37 -1.42
N VAL A 20 -2.50 -8.11 -0.98
CA VAL A 20 -1.48 -7.08 -1.20
C VAL A 20 -1.00 -6.55 0.14
N ALA A 21 0.32 -6.41 0.27
CA ALA A 21 0.95 -5.70 1.36
C ALA A 21 1.85 -4.59 0.82
N VAL A 22 1.79 -3.40 1.42
CA VAL A 22 2.61 -2.25 1.04
C VAL A 22 3.33 -1.71 2.29
N PRO A 23 4.67 -1.80 2.36
CA PRO A 23 5.44 -1.25 3.46
C PRO A 23 5.51 0.27 3.41
N ARG A 24 4.92 0.98 4.38
CA ARG A 24 4.88 2.45 4.40
C ARG A 24 6.25 3.12 4.51
N ASP A 25 7.23 2.40 5.05
CA ASP A 25 8.62 2.85 5.23
C ASP A 25 9.53 2.50 4.04
N ALA A 26 8.99 1.87 3.00
CA ALA A 26 9.72 1.51 1.78
C ALA A 26 9.00 1.96 0.50
N VAL A 27 8.27 3.08 0.59
CA VAL A 27 7.67 3.77 -0.56
C VAL A 27 8.16 5.22 -0.65
N ALA A 28 8.03 5.82 -1.84
CA ALA A 28 8.48 7.18 -2.10
C ALA A 28 7.33 8.05 -2.62
N HIS A 29 7.29 9.30 -2.16
CA HIS A 29 6.27 10.29 -2.49
C HIS A 29 6.87 11.60 -3.02
N ILE A 30 6.10 12.31 -3.84
CA ILE A 30 6.42 13.71 -4.19
C ILE A 30 5.77 14.62 -3.14
N HIS A 31 4.51 14.33 -2.81
CA HIS A 31 3.72 15.04 -1.82
C HIS A 31 3.32 14.06 -0.71
N GLU A 32 3.77 14.34 0.52
CA GLU A 32 3.59 13.46 1.67
C GLU A 32 2.11 13.22 1.99
N ASP A 33 1.29 14.26 1.95
CA ASP A 33 -0.15 14.20 2.21
C ASP A 33 -0.90 13.31 1.20
N LEU A 34 -0.54 13.37 -0.08
CA LEU A 34 -1.11 12.49 -1.10
C LEU A 34 -0.70 11.03 -0.90
N SER A 35 0.53 10.79 -0.44
CA SER A 35 1.02 9.44 -0.11
C SER A 35 0.24 8.84 1.05
N GLU A 36 0.04 9.59 2.14
CA GLU A 36 -0.74 9.13 3.30
C GLU A 36 -2.21 8.88 2.93
N ALA A 37 -2.79 9.74 2.10
CA ALA A 37 -4.15 9.52 1.58
C ALA A 37 -4.22 8.24 0.72
N ALA A 38 -3.22 7.99 -0.12
CA ALA A 38 -3.15 6.78 -0.95
C ALA A 38 -3.01 5.50 -0.10
N LEU A 39 -2.12 5.50 0.89
CA LEU A 39 -1.97 4.39 1.83
C LEU A 39 -3.27 4.12 2.61
N THR A 40 -3.94 5.17 3.07
CA THR A 40 -5.25 5.06 3.72
C THR A 40 -6.30 4.45 2.80
N MET A 41 -6.33 4.87 1.52
CA MET A 41 -7.26 4.31 0.54
C MET A 41 -6.97 2.83 0.24
N MET A 42 -5.70 2.46 0.08
CA MET A 42 -5.29 1.06 -0.09
C MET A 42 -5.75 0.20 1.10
N GLN A 43 -5.54 0.68 2.33
CA GLN A 43 -5.92 -0.06 3.53
C GLN A 43 -7.44 -0.23 3.65
N ARG A 44 -8.21 0.87 3.52
CA ARG A 44 -9.65 0.87 3.81
C ARG A 44 -10.50 0.31 2.68
N ASN A 45 -10.14 0.60 1.44
CA ASN A 45 -11.00 0.31 0.29
C ASN A 45 -10.52 -0.92 -0.50
N MET A 46 -9.21 -1.19 -0.47
CA MET A 46 -8.58 -2.27 -1.24
C MET A 46 -8.09 -3.42 -0.36
N ARG A 47 -8.34 -3.34 0.96
CA ARG A 47 -7.94 -4.35 1.96
C ARG A 47 -6.44 -4.65 1.98
N ALA A 48 -5.61 -3.71 1.51
CA ALA A 48 -4.16 -3.89 1.52
C ALA A 48 -3.63 -3.85 2.97
N HIS A 49 -2.66 -4.73 3.27
CA HIS A 49 -1.93 -4.70 4.53
C HIS A 49 -0.88 -3.57 4.49
N ILE A 50 -1.12 -2.52 5.25
CA ILE A 50 -0.18 -1.40 5.41
C ILE A 50 0.50 -1.52 6.77
N GLY A 51 1.83 -1.53 6.76
CA GLY A 51 2.67 -1.62 7.95
C GLY A 51 4.09 -1.20 7.65
N THR A 52 4.97 -1.25 8.63
CA THR A 52 6.42 -1.18 8.39
C THR A 52 6.91 -2.46 7.73
N THR A 53 8.06 -2.39 7.07
CA THR A 53 8.71 -3.54 6.45
C THR A 53 8.95 -4.65 7.47
N ALA A 54 9.39 -4.28 8.68
CA ALA A 54 9.64 -5.24 9.76
C ALA A 54 8.38 -5.97 10.24
N GLU A 55 7.26 -5.25 10.42
CA GLU A 55 5.97 -5.85 10.78
C GLU A 55 5.50 -6.83 9.69
N LEU A 56 5.50 -6.40 8.43
CA LEU A 56 5.00 -7.20 7.31
C LEU A 56 5.80 -8.48 7.09
N ILE A 57 7.13 -8.43 7.18
CA ILE A 57 8.00 -9.62 7.05
C ILE A 57 7.73 -10.65 8.17
N THR A 58 7.29 -10.19 9.34
CA THR A 58 7.02 -11.07 10.47
C THR A 58 5.62 -11.68 10.39
N THR A 59 4.63 -10.91 9.93
CA THR A 59 3.21 -11.33 9.92
C THR A 59 2.81 -12.13 8.67
N LEU A 60 3.49 -11.96 7.53
CA LEU A 60 3.14 -12.59 6.25
C LEU A 60 4.01 -13.81 5.90
N ARG A 61 4.58 -14.47 6.90
CA ARG A 61 5.39 -15.69 6.74
C ARG A 61 4.55 -16.96 6.68
#